data_AF-A0A350IFU0-F1
#
_entry.id   AF-A0A350IFU0-F1
#
_cell.length_a   1.000
_cell.length_b   1.000
_cell.length_c   1.000
_cell.angle_alpha   90.00
_cell.angle_beta   90.00
_cell.angle_gamma   90.00
#
_symmetry.space_group_name_H-M   'P 1'
#
loop_
_entity.id
_entity.type
_entity.pdbx_description
1 polymer ?
#
loop_
_entity_poly.entity_id
_entity_poly.type
_entity_poly.pdbx_seq_one_letter_code
_entity_poly.pdbx_strand_id
1 'polypeptide(L)' 'YKQFINNCFALCPRQALNAKTLGFVHPRTKEFIRFDSALPEDMQALISKWRSYAGNMPAEEE' A
#
# COMPACT_ATOMS: atom_id res chain seq x y z
N TYR A 1 8.09 10.24 -17.35
CA TYR A 1 7.74 10.48 -15.92
C TYR A 1 6.28 10.93 -15.71
N LYS A 2 5.81 12.05 -16.30
CA LYS A 2 4.43 12.58 -16.08
C LYS A 2 3.29 11.58 -16.34
N GLN A 3 3.33 10.87 -17.47
CA GLN A 3 2.30 9.87 -17.80
C GLN A 3 2.27 8.70 -16.82
N PHE A 4 3.43 8.28 -16.30
CA PHE A 4 3.53 7.24 -15.28
C PHE A 4 2.83 7.68 -13.99
N ILE A 5 3.09 8.90 -13.52
CA ILE A 5 2.45 9.46 -12.32
C ILE A 5 0.93 9.61 -12.50
N ASN A 6 0.47 10.09 -13.66
CA ASN A 6 -0.98 10.15 -13.95
C ASN A 6 -1.64 8.76 -13.91
N ASN A 7 -0.97 7.74 -14.43
CA ASN A 7 -1.46 6.36 -14.35
C ASN A 7 -1.51 5.86 -12.90
N CYS A 8 -0.59 6.28 -12.04
CA CYS A 8 -0.60 5.94 -10.62
C CYS A 8 -1.80 6.58 -9.90
N PHE A 9 -2.14 7.83 -10.21
CA PHE A 9 -3.33 8.49 -9.66
C PHE A 9 -4.64 7.87 -10.15
N ALA A 10 -4.70 7.46 -11.42
CA ALA A 10 -5.87 6.75 -11.94
C ALA A 10 -6.02 5.35 -11.31
N LEU A 11 -4.91 4.69 -11.00
CA LEU A 11 -4.88 3.33 -10.42
C LEU A 11 -5.30 3.31 -8.95
N CYS A 12 -4.91 4.32 -8.16
CA CYS A 12 -5.35 4.51 -6.78
C CYS A 12 -5.93 5.92 -6.64
N PRO A 13 -7.23 6.12 -6.97
CA PRO A 13 -7.87 7.45 -7.01
C PRO A 13 -8.23 8.00 -5.62
N ARG A 14 -7.56 7.49 -4.58
CA ARG A 14 -7.77 7.83 -3.17
C ARG A 14 -6.41 7.91 -2.47
N GLN A 15 -6.42 8.27 -1.20
CA GLN A 15 -5.20 8.23 -0.39
C GLN A 15 -4.67 6.79 -0.33
N ALA A 16 -3.37 6.62 -0.61
CA ALA A 16 -2.66 5.35 -0.44
C ALA A 16 -2.36 5.07 1.05
N LEU A 17 -3.41 5.11 1.88
CA LEU A 17 -3.39 4.87 3.31
C LEU A 17 -4.30 3.66 3.62
N ASN A 18 -3.79 2.70 4.39
CA ASN A 18 -4.52 1.51 4.79
C ASN A 18 -4.25 1.15 6.26
N ALA A 19 -5.31 1.05 7.07
CA ALA A 19 -5.23 0.53 8.42
C ALA A 19 -5.13 -1.01 8.36
N LYS A 20 -3.89 -1.51 8.35
CA LYS A 20 -3.62 -2.95 8.22
C LYS A 20 -3.99 -3.73 9.47
N THR A 21 -3.71 -3.20 10.64
CA THR A 21 -3.85 -3.92 11.90
C THR A 21 -4.66 -3.09 12.88
N LEU A 22 -5.64 -3.71 13.51
CA LEU A 22 -6.40 -3.14 14.63
C LEU A 22 -6.22 -4.06 15.84
N GLY A 23 -5.70 -3.51 16.93
CA GLY A 23 -5.52 -4.24 18.18
C GLY A 23 -6.15 -3.48 19.36
N PHE A 24 -6.90 -4.18 20.19
CA PHE A 24 -7.48 -3.60 21.41
C PHE A 24 -7.80 -4.68 22.45
N VAL A 25 -8.01 -4.27 23.69
CA VAL A 25 -8.49 -5.15 24.77
C VAL A 25 -10.01 -5.29 24.65
N HIS A 26 -10.49 -6.52 24.44
CA HIS A 26 -11.91 -6.76 24.26
C HIS A 26 -12.70 -6.33 25.51
N PRO A 27 -13.76 -5.50 25.38
CA PRO A 27 -14.36 -4.83 26.53
C PRO A 27 -15.03 -5.80 27.51
N ARG A 28 -15.51 -6.96 27.04
CA ARG A 28 -16.15 -7.99 27.85
C ARG A 28 -15.18 -9.03 28.41
N THR A 29 -14.30 -9.57 27.57
CA THR A 29 -13.40 -10.69 27.97
C THR A 29 -12.09 -10.21 28.57
N LYS A 30 -11.72 -8.93 28.38
CA LYS A 30 -10.46 -8.32 28.82
C LYS A 30 -9.20 -8.96 28.21
N GLU A 31 -9.38 -9.80 27.20
CA GLU A 31 -8.28 -10.37 26.43
C GLU A 31 -7.86 -9.40 25.32
N PHE A 32 -6.57 -9.36 25.02
CA PHE A 32 -6.06 -8.61 23.88
C PHE A 32 -6.44 -9.34 22.59
N ILE A 33 -7.10 -8.63 21.67
CA ILE A 33 -7.46 -9.15 20.36
C ILE A 33 -6.82 -8.30 19.27
N ARG A 34 -6.48 -8.95 18.16
CA ARG A 34 -5.85 -8.34 17.00
C ARG A 34 -6.53 -8.81 15.73
N PHE A 35 -6.83 -7.86 14.86
CA PHE A 35 -7.38 -8.08 13.53
C PHE A 35 -6.39 -7.54 12.51
N ASP A 36 -6.25 -8.26 11.40
CA ASP A 36 -5.47 -7.81 10.25
C ASP A 36 -6.38 -7.76 9.01
N SER A 37 -6.16 -6.76 8.16
CA SER A 37 -6.82 -6.58 6.86
C SER A 37 -5.83 -6.86 5.72
N ALA A 38 -6.35 -7.42 4.62
CA ALA A 38 -5.59 -7.51 3.39
C ALA A 38 -5.38 -6.11 2.80
N LEU A 39 -4.27 -5.91 2.09
CA LEU A 39 -4.08 -4.67 1.35
C LEU A 39 -5.11 -4.61 0.21
N PRO A 40 -5.80 -3.49 -0.01
CA PRO A 40 -6.72 -3.36 -1.15
C PRO A 40 -6.02 -3.53 -2.50
N GLU A 41 -6.75 -4.03 -3.49
CA GLU A 41 -6.21 -4.40 -4.82
C GLU A 41 -5.58 -3.22 -5.56
N ASP A 42 -6.20 -2.04 -5.50
CA ASP A 42 -5.70 -0.80 -6.09
C ASP A 42 -4.30 -0.42 -5.55
N MET A 43 -4.10 -0.54 -4.23
CA MET A 43 -2.83 -0.30 -3.57
C MET A 43 -1.80 -1.39 -3.89
N GLN A 44 -2.21 -2.66 -3.95
CA GLN A 44 -1.33 -3.74 -4.38
C GLN A 44 -0.81 -3.49 -5.81
N ALA A 45 -1.70 -3.14 -6.73
CA ALA A 45 -1.35 -2.84 -8.11
C ALA A 45 -0.42 -1.61 -8.20
N LEU A 46 -0.71 -0.55 -7.44
CA LEU A 46 0.13 0.64 -7.38
C LEU A 46 1.55 0.33 -6.90
N ILE A 47 1.69 -0.44 -5.81
CA ILE A 47 3.00 -0.84 -5.27
C ILE A 47 3.77 -1.68 -6.29
N SER A 48 3.11 -2.66 -6.92
CA SER A 48 3.74 -3.51 -7.94
C SER A 48 4.24 -2.69 -9.12
N LYS A 49 3.46 -1.70 -9.57
CA LYS A 49 3.85 -0.78 -10.64
C LYS A 49 5.10 0.03 -10.29
N TRP A 50 5.18 0.56 -9.06
CA TRP A 50 6.36 1.28 -8.58
C TRP A 50 7.60 0.40 -8.44
N ARG A 51 7.45 -0.82 -7.92
CA ARG A 51 8.55 -1.79 -7.83
C ARG A 51 9.12 -2.13 -9.20
N SER A 52 8.25 -2.36 -10.18
CA SER A 52 8.66 -2.61 -11.56
C SER A 52 9.37 -1.40 -12.18
N TYR A 53 8.86 -0.19 -11.94
CA TYR A 53 9.48 1.03 -12.45
C TYR A 53 10.88 1.27 -11.86
N ALA A 54 11.03 1.12 -10.54
CA ALA A 54 12.31 1.31 -9.85
C ALA A 54 13.34 0.23 -10.23
N GLY A 55 12.91 -1.03 -10.40
CA GLY A 55 13.82 -2.11 -10.82
C GLY A 55 14.35 -1.96 -12.25
N ASN A 56 13.69 -1.16 -13.08
CA ASN A 56 14.10 -0.87 -14.45
C ASN A 56 14.87 0.46 -14.58
N MET A 57 15.08 1.19 -13.48
CA MET A 57 15.93 2.38 -13.53
C MET A 57 17.39 1.95 -13.61
N PRO A 58 18.18 2.57 -14.52
CA PRO A 58 19.62 2.33 -14.54
C PRO A 58 20.22 2.72 -13.20
N ALA A 59 21.16 1.93 -12.69
CA ALA A 59 21.97 2.35 -11.56
C ALA A 59 22.69 3.64 -11.94
N GLU A 60 22.69 4.63 -11.07
CA GLU A 60 23.56 5.79 -11.23
C GLU A 60 25.01 5.28 -11.15
N GLU A 61 25.72 5.32 -12.28
CA GLU A 61 27.18 5.19 -12.30
C GLU A 61 27.74 6.48 -11.68
N GLU A 62 28.37 6.37 -10.51
CA GLU A 62 29.18 7.45 -9.91
C GLU A 62 30.46 7.70 -10.73
#